data_AF-A0AAJ6XM39-F1
#
_entry.id   AF-A0AAJ6XM39-F1
#
_cell.length_a   1.000
_cell.length_b   1.000
_cell.length_c   1.000
_cell.angle_alpha   90.00
_cell.angle_beta   90.00
_cell.angle_gamma   90.00
#
_symmetry.space_group_name_H-M   'P 1'
#
loop_
_entity.id
_entity.type
_entity.pdbx_description
1 polymer ?
#
loop_
_entity_poly.entity_id
_entity_poly.type
_entity_poly.pdbx_seq_one_letter_code
_entity_poly.pdbx_strand_id
1 'polypeptide(L)'
;MAKISFFIGIIGNIISLLVFTSPIKTFWKVVKRKSTENYKGAPYITTLLSTSLWTFYGILKPDILVVTVNGAGAIFQLTYVTLFLMYAPRDKKIKTAKLVAILNAGFLGVVIAITLLAMHGSLQTTFVGVLCAALTIGMYAAPLSAMKRVIRTRSVQYMPFFLSFFLFLNGGVWSVYAVLVKDYYIGVPNVVGFVLGSAQLILYIIYRNKSAAMIEEKGPVHIEAKEGVEMPAKGDNDVEAAGNLKSRSLAEGKTNSLPKPSVDRQHSLQKLTKTLSIGAYELLQHSSWANDAV
;
A
#
# COMPACT_ATOMS: atom_id res chain seq x y z
N MET A 1 -19.66 36.02 17.70
CA MET A 1 -18.77 34.98 18.28
C MET A 1 -18.71 33.81 17.32
N ALA A 2 -17.51 33.35 16.93
CA ALA A 2 -17.37 32.18 16.07
C ALA A 2 -17.86 30.92 16.83
N LYS A 3 -18.60 30.04 16.13
CA LYS A 3 -19.12 28.80 16.72
C LYS A 3 -17.96 27.87 17.07
N ILE A 4 -18.06 27.12 18.17
CA ILE A 4 -17.03 26.15 18.60
C ILE A 4 -16.69 25.16 17.46
N SER A 5 -17.69 24.75 16.68
CA SER A 5 -17.50 23.88 15.50
C SER A 5 -16.52 24.45 14.48
N PHE A 6 -16.45 25.78 14.32
CA PHE A 6 -15.52 26.42 13.40
C PHE A 6 -14.06 26.20 13.84
N PHE A 7 -13.74 26.47 15.11
CA PHE A 7 -12.39 26.26 15.65
C PHE A 7 -11.95 24.79 15.57
N ILE A 8 -12.86 23.88 15.95
CA ILE A 8 -12.60 22.43 15.85
C ILE A 8 -12.36 22.02 14.40
N GLY A 9 -13.16 22.52 13.45
CA GLY A 9 -12.95 22.21 12.04
C GLY A 9 -11.66 22.80 11.45
N ILE A 10 -11.18 23.96 11.93
CA ILE A 10 -9.86 24.48 11.57
C ILE A 10 -8.74 23.58 12.09
N ILE A 11 -8.82 23.11 13.34
CA ILE A 11 -7.86 22.14 13.89
C ILE A 11 -7.90 20.84 13.06
N GLY A 12 -9.09 20.37 12.70
CA GLY A 12 -9.28 19.20 11.85
C GLY A 12 -8.61 19.36 10.49
N ASN A 13 -8.78 20.52 9.85
CA ASN A 13 -8.13 20.87 8.59
C ASN A 13 -6.60 20.79 8.70
N ILE A 14 -6.00 21.40 9.72
CA ILE A 14 -4.55 21.39 9.93
C ILE A 14 -4.03 19.95 10.08
N ILE A 15 -4.68 19.14 10.93
CA ILE A 15 -4.28 17.75 11.16
C ILE A 15 -4.41 16.92 9.87
N SER A 16 -5.51 17.05 9.14
CA SER A 16 -5.72 16.34 7.88
C SER A 16 -4.68 16.72 6.82
N LEU A 17 -4.31 18.00 6.72
CA LEU A 17 -3.23 18.44 5.83
C LEU A 17 -1.90 17.78 6.19
N LEU A 18 -1.56 17.69 7.47
CA LEU A 18 -0.37 16.96 7.91
C LEU A 18 -0.42 15.48 7.50
N VAL A 19 -1.59 14.83 7.63
CA VAL A 19 -1.77 13.45 7.14
C VAL A 19 -1.56 13.35 5.63
N PHE A 20 -2.11 14.29 4.85
CA PHE A 20 -1.93 14.32 3.39
C PHE A 20 -0.47 14.57 2.97
N THR A 21 0.34 15.26 3.78
CA THR A 21 1.78 15.45 3.50
C THR A 21 2.63 14.20 3.77
N SER A 22 2.08 13.18 4.44
CA SER A 22 2.85 11.98 4.81
C SER A 22 3.54 11.26 3.62
N PRO A 23 2.98 11.20 2.39
CA PRO A 23 3.63 10.55 1.26
C PRO A 23 4.68 11.42 0.55
N ILE A 24 4.87 12.70 0.92
CA ILE A 24 5.80 13.61 0.22
C ILE A 24 7.21 13.01 0.16
N LYS A 25 7.74 12.50 1.28
CA LYS A 25 9.08 11.89 1.33
C LYS A 25 9.17 10.66 0.42
N THR A 26 8.10 9.88 0.33
CA THR A 26 8.02 8.71 -0.56
C THR A 26 8.07 9.14 -2.03
N PHE A 27 7.25 10.11 -2.43
CA PHE A 27 7.23 10.59 -3.81
C PHE A 27 8.48 11.37 -4.21
N TRP A 28 9.10 12.09 -3.29
CA TRP A 28 10.41 12.69 -3.53
C TRP A 28 11.46 11.64 -3.92
N LYS A 29 11.46 10.47 -3.24
CA LYS A 29 12.31 9.33 -3.61
C LYS A 29 11.95 8.78 -5.00
N VAL A 30 10.66 8.68 -5.33
CA VAL A 30 10.19 8.24 -6.66
C VAL A 30 10.72 9.16 -7.75
N VAL A 31 10.63 10.49 -7.57
CA VAL A 31 11.14 11.48 -8.53
C VAL A 31 12.66 11.37 -8.67
N LYS A 32 13.39 11.30 -7.55
CA LYS A 32 14.86 11.21 -7.54
C LYS A 32 15.37 9.93 -8.21
N ARG A 33 14.68 8.80 -7.99
CA ARG A 33 15.04 7.48 -8.54
C ARG A 33 14.43 7.20 -9.91
N LYS A 34 13.54 8.07 -10.41
CA LYS A 34 12.79 7.90 -11.66
C LYS A 34 12.07 6.54 -11.76
N SER A 35 11.65 6.00 -10.61
CA SER A 35 11.01 4.68 -10.51
C SER A 35 10.08 4.62 -9.31
N THR A 36 8.92 3.99 -9.47
CA THR A 36 7.96 3.73 -8.38
C THR A 36 8.34 2.51 -7.54
N GLU A 37 9.47 1.86 -7.80
CA GLU A 37 9.95 0.68 -7.06
C GLU A 37 8.81 -0.34 -6.83
N ASN A 38 8.57 -0.68 -5.55
CA ASN A 38 7.49 -1.55 -5.10
C ASN A 38 6.30 -0.80 -4.49
N TYR A 39 6.26 0.54 -4.60
CA TYR A 39 5.13 1.32 -4.12
C TYR A 39 3.88 1.01 -4.94
N LYS A 40 2.72 1.00 -4.27
CA LYS A 40 1.41 0.76 -4.88
C LYS A 40 0.69 2.09 -5.11
N GLY A 41 0.12 2.28 -6.29
CA GLY A 41 -0.67 3.47 -6.62
C GLY A 41 -2.08 3.47 -6.03
N ALA A 42 -2.64 2.28 -5.75
CA ALA A 42 -4.04 2.12 -5.34
C ALA A 42 -4.47 2.99 -4.14
N PRO A 43 -3.70 3.12 -3.04
CA PRO A 43 -4.10 3.97 -1.91
C PRO A 43 -4.33 5.43 -2.30
N TYR A 44 -3.53 5.97 -3.22
CA TYR A 44 -3.65 7.37 -3.67
C TYR A 44 -4.87 7.56 -4.57
N ILE A 45 -5.17 6.57 -5.42
CA ILE A 45 -6.34 6.58 -6.31
C ILE A 45 -7.64 6.49 -5.51
N THR A 46 -7.70 5.61 -4.51
CA THR A 46 -8.88 5.46 -3.65
C THR A 46 -9.07 6.68 -2.75
N THR A 47 -7.97 7.25 -2.25
CA THR A 47 -8.04 8.48 -1.44
C THR A 47 -8.48 9.67 -2.29
N LEU A 48 -8.01 9.79 -3.55
CA LEU A 48 -8.48 10.82 -4.49
C LEU A 48 -9.99 10.74 -4.71
N LEU A 49 -10.53 9.53 -4.90
CA LEU A 49 -11.96 9.32 -5.05
C LEU A 49 -12.70 9.76 -3.79
N SER A 50 -12.23 9.31 -2.63
CA SER A 50 -12.82 9.64 -1.33
C SER A 50 -12.84 11.15 -1.09
N THR A 51 -11.71 11.83 -1.27
CA THR A 51 -11.62 13.28 -1.09
C THR A 51 -12.47 14.04 -2.09
N SER A 52 -12.57 13.58 -3.34
CA SER A 52 -13.45 14.19 -4.34
C SER A 52 -14.93 14.07 -3.96
N LEU A 53 -15.36 12.89 -3.51
CA LEU A 53 -16.74 12.67 -3.05
C LEU A 53 -17.07 13.48 -1.79
N TRP A 54 -16.16 13.55 -0.82
CA TRP A 54 -16.34 14.37 0.37
C TRP A 54 -16.37 15.87 0.06
N THR A 55 -15.60 16.31 -0.93
CA THR A 55 -15.67 17.70 -1.43
C THR A 55 -17.06 17.96 -2.02
N PHE A 56 -17.56 17.05 -2.87
CA PHE A 56 -18.91 17.15 -3.43
C PHE A 56 -19.99 17.12 -2.35
N TYR A 57 -19.86 16.26 -1.34
CA TYR A 57 -20.74 16.23 -0.17
C TYR A 57 -20.81 17.58 0.55
N GLY A 58 -19.66 18.21 0.82
CA GLY A 58 -19.60 19.52 1.47
C GLY A 58 -20.11 20.67 0.59
N ILE A 59 -20.15 20.49 -0.73
CA ILE A 59 -20.81 21.44 -1.65
C ILE A 59 -22.34 21.28 -1.57
N LEU A 60 -22.84 20.04 -1.59
CA LEU A 60 -24.28 19.74 -1.49
C LEU A 60 -24.87 20.14 -0.14
N LYS A 61 -24.12 19.94 0.94
CA LYS A 61 -24.41 20.41 2.29
C LYS A 61 -23.38 21.49 2.64
N PRO A 62 -23.66 22.79 2.39
CA PRO A 62 -22.68 23.88 2.43
C PRO A 62 -21.82 23.93 3.71
N ASP A 63 -20.72 23.18 3.69
CA ASP A 63 -19.78 23.03 4.80
C ASP A 63 -18.37 23.32 4.27
N ILE A 64 -17.97 24.58 4.41
CA ILE A 64 -16.69 25.07 3.89
C ILE A 64 -15.48 24.34 4.51
N LEU A 65 -15.58 23.86 5.74
CA LEU A 65 -14.48 23.19 6.43
C LEU A 65 -14.26 21.78 5.88
N VAL A 66 -15.33 21.10 5.50
CA VAL A 66 -15.28 19.80 4.80
C VAL A 66 -14.82 19.98 3.35
N VAL A 67 -15.30 21.01 2.64
CA VAL A 67 -14.89 21.31 1.27
C VAL A 67 -13.40 21.64 1.19
N THR A 68 -12.91 22.52 2.07
CA THR A 68 -11.51 22.97 2.04
C THR A 68 -10.53 21.84 2.34
N VAL A 69 -10.77 21.05 3.39
CA VAL A 69 -9.87 19.95 3.76
C VAL A 69 -9.80 18.88 2.67
N ASN A 70 -10.96 18.50 2.11
CA ASN A 70 -11.02 17.42 1.13
C ASN A 70 -10.63 17.91 -0.26
N GLY A 71 -10.91 19.16 -0.62
CA GLY A 71 -10.42 19.77 -1.85
C GLY A 71 -8.89 19.84 -1.86
N ALA A 72 -8.27 20.28 -0.76
CA ALA A 72 -6.83 20.24 -0.59
C ALA A 72 -6.29 18.79 -0.66
N GLY A 73 -6.96 17.85 0.01
CA GLY A 73 -6.66 16.42 -0.08
C GLY A 73 -6.68 15.89 -1.52
N ALA A 74 -7.70 16.24 -2.30
CA ALA A 74 -7.82 15.85 -3.70
C ALA A 74 -6.66 16.40 -4.54
N ILE A 75 -6.23 17.64 -4.31
CA ILE A 75 -5.05 18.23 -4.98
C ILE A 75 -3.76 17.45 -4.65
N PHE A 76 -3.54 17.11 -3.38
CA PHE A 76 -2.40 16.29 -2.96
C PHE A 76 -2.44 14.91 -3.64
N GLN A 77 -3.58 14.22 -3.60
CA GLN A 77 -3.72 12.89 -4.17
C GLN A 77 -3.60 12.90 -5.70
N LEU A 78 -4.15 13.91 -6.38
CA LEU A 78 -4.01 14.09 -7.82
C LEU A 78 -2.53 14.26 -8.20
N THR A 79 -1.79 15.04 -7.42
CA THR A 79 -0.34 15.22 -7.59
C THR A 79 0.39 13.88 -7.44
N TYR A 80 0.10 13.12 -6.38
CA TYR A 80 0.70 11.80 -6.14
C TYR A 80 0.39 10.79 -7.24
N VAL A 81 -0.87 10.72 -7.67
CA VAL A 81 -1.29 9.85 -8.78
C VAL A 81 -0.57 10.23 -10.08
N THR A 82 -0.44 11.53 -10.36
CA THR A 82 0.26 12.03 -11.55
C THR A 82 1.73 11.66 -11.53
N LEU A 83 2.42 11.88 -10.41
CA LEU A 83 3.82 11.47 -10.24
C LEU A 83 3.99 9.95 -10.35
N PHE A 84 3.07 9.18 -9.76
CA PHE A 84 3.09 7.72 -9.89
C PHE A 84 2.95 7.30 -11.34
N LEU A 85 1.99 7.87 -12.07
CA LEU A 85 1.80 7.58 -13.48
C LEU A 85 3.02 7.98 -14.28
N MET A 86 3.67 9.11 -14.02
CA MET A 86 4.86 9.55 -14.76
C MET A 86 6.00 8.52 -14.67
N TYR A 87 6.31 8.06 -13.45
CA TYR A 87 7.50 7.26 -13.15
C TYR A 87 7.27 5.75 -13.01
N ALA A 88 6.03 5.26 -13.16
CA ALA A 88 5.73 3.84 -13.08
C ALA A 88 6.18 3.07 -14.35
N PRO A 89 6.65 1.82 -14.19
CA PRO A 89 6.82 0.87 -15.29
C PRO A 89 5.54 0.70 -16.11
N ARG A 90 5.64 0.37 -17.41
CA ARG A 90 4.50 0.35 -18.35
C ARG A 90 3.32 -0.49 -17.87
N ASP A 91 3.58 -1.67 -17.32
CA ASP A 91 2.55 -2.59 -16.81
C ASP A 91 1.80 -1.98 -15.61
N LYS A 92 2.52 -1.41 -14.64
CA LYS A 92 1.93 -0.75 -13.47
C LYS A 92 1.22 0.55 -13.87
N LYS A 93 1.79 1.31 -14.81
CA LYS A 93 1.23 2.56 -15.36
C LYS A 93 -0.13 2.30 -16.01
N ILE A 94 -0.24 1.30 -16.89
CA ILE A 94 -1.51 0.97 -17.56
C ILE A 94 -2.57 0.54 -16.53
N LYS A 95 -2.23 -0.34 -15.58
CA LYS A 95 -3.15 -0.77 -14.53
C LYS A 95 -3.64 0.41 -13.68
N THR A 96 -2.72 1.30 -13.30
CA THR A 96 -3.00 2.50 -12.51
C THR A 96 -3.88 3.47 -13.29
N ALA A 97 -3.57 3.74 -14.56
CA ALA A 97 -4.34 4.63 -15.42
C ALA A 97 -5.77 4.12 -15.65
N LYS A 98 -5.93 2.81 -15.90
CA LYS A 98 -7.26 2.17 -15.97
C LYS A 98 -8.05 2.36 -14.68
N LEU A 99 -7.42 2.15 -13.53
CA LEU A 99 -8.08 2.31 -12.24
C LEU A 99 -8.47 3.76 -11.96
N VAL A 100 -7.63 4.73 -12.33
CA VAL A 100 -7.96 6.17 -12.26
C VAL A 100 -9.15 6.49 -13.16
N ALA A 101 -9.14 6.05 -14.42
CA ALA A 101 -10.22 6.31 -15.35
C ALA A 101 -11.55 5.72 -14.86
N ILE A 102 -11.55 4.47 -14.39
CA ILE A 102 -12.76 3.81 -13.90
C ILE A 102 -13.29 4.49 -12.64
N LEU A 103 -12.43 4.74 -11.64
CA LEU A 103 -12.89 5.22 -10.33
C LEU A 103 -13.08 6.73 -10.28
N ASN A 104 -12.09 7.51 -10.73
CA ASN A 104 -12.07 8.96 -10.54
C ASN A 104 -12.68 9.75 -11.69
N ALA A 105 -12.81 9.18 -12.89
CA ALA A 105 -13.54 9.81 -13.99
C ALA A 105 -14.93 9.17 -14.17
N GLY A 106 -14.98 7.86 -14.39
CA GLY A 106 -16.22 7.12 -14.65
C GLY A 106 -17.16 7.11 -13.45
N PHE A 107 -16.79 6.41 -12.38
CA PHE A 107 -17.64 6.25 -11.20
C PHE A 107 -17.96 7.60 -10.53
N LEU A 108 -16.96 8.45 -10.29
CA LEU A 108 -17.19 9.79 -9.74
C LEU A 108 -18.13 10.62 -10.64
N GLY A 109 -17.91 10.63 -11.95
CA GLY A 109 -18.75 11.36 -12.90
C GLY A 109 -20.20 10.86 -12.91
N VAL A 110 -20.40 9.55 -12.88
CA VAL A 110 -21.74 8.94 -12.78
C VAL A 110 -22.43 9.31 -11.47
N VAL A 111 -21.73 9.26 -10.34
CA VAL A 111 -22.29 9.65 -9.03
C VAL A 111 -22.73 11.12 -9.06
N ILE A 112 -21.88 12.03 -9.57
CA ILE A 112 -22.21 13.45 -9.68
C ILE A 112 -23.42 13.64 -10.63
N ALA A 113 -23.40 13.01 -11.80
CA ALA A 113 -24.48 13.14 -12.78
C ALA A 113 -25.83 12.65 -12.24
N ILE A 114 -25.88 11.45 -11.65
CA ILE A 114 -27.11 10.92 -11.03
C ILE A 114 -27.58 11.84 -9.91
N THR A 115 -26.67 12.30 -9.05
CA THR A 115 -27.04 13.16 -7.93
C THR A 115 -27.65 14.48 -8.40
N LEU A 116 -27.05 15.12 -9.41
CA LEU A 116 -27.51 16.43 -9.88
C LEU A 116 -28.72 16.36 -10.81
N LEU A 117 -28.85 15.29 -11.60
CA LEU A 117 -29.89 15.19 -12.63
C LEU A 117 -31.12 14.40 -12.18
N ALA A 118 -30.96 13.41 -11.28
CA ALA A 118 -32.03 12.47 -10.91
C ALA A 118 -32.48 12.61 -9.45
N MET A 119 -31.72 13.27 -8.59
CA MET A 119 -32.02 13.38 -7.16
C MET A 119 -32.29 14.83 -6.78
N HIS A 120 -33.20 15.06 -5.83
CA HIS A 120 -33.61 16.39 -5.41
C HIS A 120 -33.66 16.52 -3.89
N GLY A 121 -33.37 17.71 -3.37
CA GLY A 121 -33.47 18.03 -1.94
C GLY A 121 -32.54 17.17 -1.06
N SER A 122 -33.05 16.71 0.07
CA SER A 122 -32.29 15.95 1.08
C SER A 122 -31.75 14.60 0.57
N LEU A 123 -32.36 14.05 -0.48
CA LEU A 123 -31.95 12.78 -1.07
C LEU A 123 -30.52 12.86 -1.67
N GLN A 124 -30.15 14.01 -2.25
CA GLN A 124 -28.80 14.24 -2.79
C GLN A 124 -27.72 14.09 -1.71
N THR A 125 -27.91 14.79 -0.60
CA THR A 125 -26.97 14.78 0.53
C THR A 125 -26.93 13.40 1.20
N THR A 126 -28.09 12.75 1.35
CA THR A 126 -28.20 11.42 1.95
C THR A 126 -27.42 10.38 1.13
N PHE A 127 -27.64 10.33 -0.18
CA PHE A 127 -26.99 9.36 -1.06
C PHE A 127 -25.47 9.54 -1.09
N VAL A 128 -25.00 10.77 -1.32
CA VAL A 128 -23.56 11.05 -1.36
C VAL A 128 -22.93 10.84 0.03
N GLY A 129 -23.61 11.22 1.11
CA GLY A 129 -23.15 11.04 2.48
C GLY A 129 -22.96 9.57 2.85
N VAL A 130 -23.93 8.71 2.54
CA VAL A 130 -23.81 7.24 2.74
C VAL A 130 -22.65 6.69 1.92
N LEU A 131 -22.53 7.08 0.66
CA LEU A 131 -21.45 6.63 -0.21
C LEU A 131 -20.06 7.03 0.32
N CYS A 132 -19.92 8.28 0.77
CA CYS A 132 -18.69 8.80 1.39
C CYS A 132 -18.32 8.01 2.65
N ALA A 133 -19.29 7.79 3.53
CA ALA A 133 -19.09 7.04 4.77
C ALA A 133 -18.68 5.59 4.48
N ALA A 134 -19.40 4.90 3.59
CA ALA A 134 -19.11 3.52 3.20
C ALA A 134 -17.71 3.37 2.59
N LEU A 135 -17.34 4.28 1.68
CA LEU A 135 -16.01 4.29 1.06
C LEU A 135 -14.91 4.50 2.10
N THR A 136 -15.10 5.47 3.01
CA THR A 136 -14.13 5.77 4.08
C THR A 136 -13.95 4.58 5.01
N ILE A 137 -15.04 3.91 5.40
CA ILE A 137 -14.99 2.69 6.21
C ILE A 137 -14.26 1.57 5.46
N GLY A 138 -14.54 1.38 4.17
CA GLY A 138 -13.84 0.40 3.33
C GLY A 138 -12.33 0.67 3.26
N MET A 139 -11.91 1.93 3.21
CA MET A 139 -10.49 2.31 3.22
C MET A 139 -9.77 1.91 4.53
N TYR A 140 -10.49 1.74 5.64
CA TYR A 140 -9.91 1.24 6.89
C TYR A 140 -9.45 -0.22 6.83
N ALA A 141 -9.75 -0.96 5.76
CA ALA A 141 -9.14 -2.27 5.50
C ALA A 141 -7.61 -2.19 5.45
N ALA A 142 -7.03 -1.09 4.96
CA ALA A 142 -5.58 -0.89 4.92
C ALA A 142 -4.92 -0.82 6.31
N PRO A 143 -5.35 0.07 7.24
CA PRO A 143 -4.81 0.07 8.61
C PRO A 143 -5.09 -1.22 9.37
N LEU A 144 -6.25 -1.89 9.16
CA LEU A 144 -6.51 -3.23 9.73
C LEU A 144 -5.49 -4.27 9.26
N SER A 145 -5.18 -4.28 7.95
CA SER A 145 -4.15 -5.16 7.39
C SER A 145 -2.75 -4.87 7.96
N ALA A 146 -2.43 -3.59 8.18
CA ALA A 146 -1.19 -3.19 8.83
C ALA A 146 -1.12 -3.69 10.28
N MET A 147 -2.21 -3.55 11.06
CA MET A 147 -2.28 -4.08 12.44
C MET A 147 -2.10 -5.60 12.47
N LYS A 148 -2.78 -6.34 11.59
CA LYS A 148 -2.61 -7.79 11.43
C LYS A 148 -1.15 -8.15 11.14
N ARG A 149 -0.47 -7.37 10.29
CA ARG A 149 0.94 -7.56 9.99
C ARG A 149 1.82 -7.36 11.23
N VAL A 150 1.61 -6.28 11.99
CA VAL A 150 2.36 -6.01 13.24
C VAL A 150 2.23 -7.16 14.23
N ILE A 151 1.02 -7.69 14.43
CA ILE A 151 0.76 -8.82 15.32
C ILE A 151 1.51 -10.08 14.86
N ARG A 152 1.45 -10.38 13.55
CA ARG A 152 2.09 -11.56 12.97
C ARG A 152 3.61 -11.47 12.95
N THR A 153 4.17 -10.31 12.61
CA THR A 153 5.62 -10.13 12.48
C THR A 153 6.27 -9.66 13.78
N ARG A 154 5.49 -9.41 14.84
CA ARG A 154 5.96 -8.87 16.13
C ARG A 154 6.77 -7.58 16.00
N SER A 155 6.59 -6.83 14.91
CA SER A 155 7.42 -5.66 14.55
C SER A 155 6.56 -4.51 14.04
N VAL A 156 6.90 -3.29 14.46
CA VAL A 156 6.19 -2.04 14.12
C VAL A 156 6.73 -1.36 12.86
N GLN A 157 7.64 -2.00 12.11
CA GLN A 157 8.29 -1.40 10.93
C GLN A 157 7.29 -0.87 9.88
N TYR A 158 6.14 -1.53 9.73
CA TYR A 158 5.11 -1.15 8.75
C TYR A 158 4.04 -0.19 9.30
N MET A 159 4.17 0.24 10.57
CA MET A 159 3.23 1.14 11.25
C MET A 159 3.99 2.25 11.99
N PRO A 160 4.35 3.34 11.30
CA PRO A 160 5.08 4.42 11.94
C PRO A 160 4.20 5.18 12.95
N PHE A 161 4.73 5.41 14.15
CA PHE A 161 4.03 6.05 15.26
C PHE A 161 3.31 7.36 14.87
N PHE A 162 4.04 8.29 14.24
CA PHE A 162 3.48 9.60 13.91
C PHE A 162 2.27 9.50 12.98
N LEU A 163 2.29 8.58 12.00
CA LEU A 163 1.15 8.40 11.11
C LEU A 163 -0.08 7.91 11.88
N SER A 164 0.10 6.90 12.74
CA SER A 164 -0.99 6.39 13.59
C SER A 164 -1.51 7.45 14.56
N PHE A 165 -0.62 8.26 15.14
CA PHE A 165 -0.97 9.35 16.05
C PHE A 165 -1.79 10.44 15.35
N PHE A 166 -1.34 10.91 14.18
CA PHE A 166 -2.11 11.91 13.42
C PHE A 166 -3.42 11.35 12.87
N LEU A 167 -3.51 10.07 12.52
CA LEU A 167 -4.77 9.43 12.14
C LEU A 167 -5.75 9.32 13.32
N PHE A 168 -5.25 9.00 14.51
CA PHE A 168 -6.04 9.02 15.75
C PHE A 168 -6.61 10.42 16.03
N LEU A 169 -5.75 11.45 16.02
CA LEU A 169 -6.18 12.83 16.23
C LEU A 169 -7.18 13.28 15.15
N ASN A 170 -6.93 12.90 13.89
CA ASN A 170 -7.81 13.21 12.78
C ASN A 170 -9.20 12.63 13.00
N GLY A 171 -9.31 11.32 13.30
CA GLY A 171 -10.58 10.67 13.60
C GLY A 171 -11.29 11.34 14.77
N GLY A 172 -10.58 11.60 15.87
CA GLY A 172 -11.17 12.22 17.07
C GLY A 172 -11.71 13.62 16.82
N VAL A 173 -10.92 14.49 16.19
CA VAL A 173 -11.32 15.87 15.91
C VAL A 173 -12.50 15.93 14.95
N TRP A 174 -12.50 15.12 13.89
CA TRP A 174 -13.63 15.08 12.95
C TRP A 174 -14.88 14.40 13.54
N SER A 175 -14.73 13.46 14.47
CA SER A 175 -15.86 12.93 15.25
C SER A 175 -16.48 14.00 16.15
N VAL A 176 -15.66 14.79 16.87
CA VAL A 176 -16.17 15.91 17.68
C VAL A 176 -16.84 16.95 16.78
N TYR A 177 -16.20 17.31 15.66
CA TYR A 177 -16.78 18.21 14.67
C TYR A 177 -18.17 17.74 14.22
N ALA A 178 -18.29 16.48 13.83
CA ALA A 178 -19.53 15.86 13.38
C ALA A 178 -20.66 15.93 14.41
N VAL A 179 -20.35 15.70 15.70
CA VAL A 179 -21.33 15.84 16.78
C VAL A 179 -21.81 17.29 16.89
N LEU A 180 -20.89 18.26 16.80
CA LEU A 180 -21.23 19.69 16.90
C LEU A 180 -22.09 20.17 15.72
N VAL A 181 -21.87 19.64 14.51
CA VAL A 181 -22.67 19.99 13.32
C VAL A 181 -23.84 19.03 13.06
N LYS A 182 -24.06 18.07 13.97
CA LYS A 182 -25.11 17.02 13.89
C LYS A 182 -25.08 16.28 12.55
N ASP A 183 -23.89 15.91 12.08
CA ASP A 183 -23.67 15.20 10.83
C ASP A 183 -23.15 13.78 11.07
N TYR A 184 -24.07 12.82 11.04
CA TYR A 184 -23.74 11.42 11.26
C TYR A 184 -22.96 10.79 10.09
N TYR A 185 -23.06 11.33 8.87
CA TYR A 185 -22.29 10.82 7.72
C TYR A 185 -20.81 11.08 7.93
N ILE A 186 -20.45 12.26 8.45
CA ILE A 186 -19.07 12.57 8.87
C ILE A 186 -18.72 11.79 10.14
N GLY A 187 -19.64 11.71 11.10
CA GLY A 187 -19.38 11.15 12.42
C GLY A 187 -19.03 9.66 12.42
N VAL A 188 -19.87 8.82 11.80
CA VAL A 188 -19.72 7.36 11.80
C VAL A 188 -18.34 6.89 11.32
N PRO A 189 -17.87 7.23 10.11
CA PRO A 189 -16.56 6.80 9.65
C PRO A 189 -15.44 7.35 10.54
N ASN A 190 -15.52 8.61 10.98
CA ASN A 190 -14.46 9.18 11.82
C ASN A 190 -14.37 8.52 13.21
N VAL A 191 -15.50 8.11 13.80
CA VAL A 191 -15.49 7.33 15.06
C VAL A 191 -14.81 5.98 14.86
N VAL A 192 -15.13 5.29 13.76
CA VAL A 192 -14.43 4.04 13.40
C VAL A 192 -12.93 4.29 13.23
N GLY A 193 -12.56 5.36 12.52
CA GLY A 193 -11.17 5.78 12.35
C GLY A 193 -10.47 6.09 13.67
N PHE A 194 -11.14 6.75 14.61
CA PHE A 194 -10.63 7.05 15.95
C PHE A 194 -10.36 5.77 16.76
N VAL A 195 -11.31 4.82 16.76
CA VAL A 195 -11.15 3.53 17.41
C VAL A 195 -9.98 2.75 16.82
N LEU A 196 -9.87 2.71 15.49
CA LEU A 196 -8.76 2.03 14.81
C LEU A 196 -7.42 2.73 15.07
N GLY A 197 -7.38 4.07 15.06
CA GLY A 197 -6.18 4.84 15.41
C GLY A 197 -5.73 4.57 16.85
N SER A 198 -6.68 4.48 17.78
CA SER A 198 -6.40 4.10 19.18
C SER A 198 -5.79 2.69 19.26
N ALA A 199 -6.38 1.73 18.56
CA ALA A 199 -5.86 0.36 18.49
C ALA A 199 -4.45 0.31 17.87
N GLN A 200 -4.18 1.10 16.83
CA GLN A 200 -2.85 1.22 16.23
C GLN A 200 -1.81 1.74 17.22
N LEU A 201 -2.14 2.76 18.01
CA LEU A 201 -1.25 3.31 19.03
C LEU A 201 -0.96 2.30 20.15
N ILE A 202 -1.99 1.60 20.63
CA ILE A 202 -1.85 0.55 21.65
C ILE A 202 -0.93 -0.57 21.14
N LEU A 203 -1.19 -1.07 19.93
CA LEU A 203 -0.34 -2.10 19.31
C LEU A 203 1.09 -1.62 19.12
N TYR A 204 1.29 -0.38 18.71
CA TYR A 204 2.63 0.19 18.58
C TYR A 204 3.40 0.12 19.89
N ILE A 205 2.80 0.55 21.01
CA ILE A 205 3.44 0.54 22.34
C ILE A 205 3.80 -0.89 22.76
N ILE A 206 2.86 -1.84 22.62
CA ILE A 206 3.06 -3.23 23.04
C ILE A 206 4.21 -3.89 22.25
N TYR A 207 4.23 -3.74 20.92
CA TYR A 207 5.20 -4.44 20.07
C TYR A 207 6.55 -3.72 19.93
N ARG A 208 6.61 -2.40 20.15
CA ARG A 208 7.88 -1.67 20.26
C ARG A 208 8.71 -2.17 21.44
N ASN A 209 8.07 -2.34 22.60
CA ASN A 209 8.75 -2.78 23.81
C ASN A 209 9.23 -4.24 23.70
N LYS A 210 8.44 -5.12 23.06
CA LYS A 210 8.87 -6.50 22.78
C LYS A 210 10.01 -6.59 21.77
N SER A 211 10.02 -5.71 20.76
CA SER A 211 11.12 -5.65 19.79
C SER A 211 12.43 -5.24 20.48
N ALA A 212 12.37 -4.27 21.40
CA ALA A 212 13.53 -3.84 22.19
C ALA A 212 14.04 -4.96 23.12
N ALA A 213 13.13 -5.62 23.85
CA ALA A 213 13.48 -6.73 24.74
C ALA A 213 14.12 -7.93 24.01
N MET A 214 13.65 -8.27 22.80
CA MET A 214 14.27 -9.34 22.01
C MET A 214 15.67 -8.98 21.46
N ILE A 215 15.95 -7.68 21.26
CA ILE A 215 17.28 -7.22 20.82
C ILE A 215 18.26 -7.31 22.00
N GLU A 216 17.82 -6.98 23.22
CA GLU A 216 18.63 -7.14 24.44
C GLU A 216 18.90 -8.60 24.80
N GLU A 217 17.90 -9.49 24.64
CA GLU A 217 18.06 -10.93 24.94
C GLU A 217 18.99 -11.64 23.93
N LYS A 218 19.04 -11.17 22.67
CA LYS A 218 19.92 -11.69 21.61
C LYS A 218 21.19 -10.86 21.45
N GLY A 219 21.84 -10.47 22.56
CA GLY A 219 23.08 -9.68 22.58
C GLY A 219 24.10 -10.07 21.48
N PRO A 220 24.96 -9.13 21.04
CA PRO A 220 25.78 -9.31 19.85
C PRO A 220 26.56 -10.61 19.96
N VAL A 221 26.31 -11.52 19.01
CA VAL A 221 27.04 -12.76 18.86
C VAL A 221 28.52 -12.43 18.97
N HIS A 222 29.18 -12.94 20.02
CA HIS A 222 30.63 -12.95 20.13
C HIS A 222 31.17 -13.61 18.85
N ILE A 223 31.60 -12.77 17.90
CA ILE A 223 32.59 -13.20 16.91
C ILE A 223 33.88 -13.24 17.71
N GLU A 224 34.18 -14.39 18.29
CA GLU A 224 35.55 -14.70 18.73
C GLU A 224 36.44 -14.64 17.50
N ALA A 225 37.15 -13.53 17.34
CA ALA A 225 38.36 -13.49 16.55
C ALA A 225 39.36 -14.45 17.20
N LYS A 226 39.54 -15.63 16.62
CA LYS A 226 40.75 -16.42 16.85
C LYS A 226 41.91 -15.72 16.15
N GLU A 227 42.49 -14.73 16.82
CA GLU A 227 43.90 -14.39 16.64
C GLU A 227 44.70 -15.12 17.71
N GLY A 228 45.47 -16.11 17.27
CA GLY A 228 46.47 -16.81 18.06
C GLY A 228 47.67 -17.04 17.17
N VAL A 229 48.55 -16.05 17.12
CA VAL A 229 49.89 -16.15 16.55
C VAL A 229 50.75 -16.95 17.53
N GLU A 230 51.32 -18.07 17.08
CA GLU A 230 52.51 -18.65 17.68
C GLU A 230 53.50 -19.02 16.57
N MET A 231 54.61 -18.29 16.52
CA MET A 231 55.84 -18.70 15.83
C MET A 231 56.64 -19.65 16.73
N PRO A 232 57.48 -20.51 16.13
CA PRO A 232 58.80 -20.72 16.69
C PRO A 232 59.90 -20.41 15.67
N ALA A 233 60.97 -19.79 16.18
CA ALA A 233 62.20 -19.49 15.47
C ALA A 233 63.25 -20.61 15.62
N LYS A 234 63.88 -20.98 14.51
CA LYS A 234 65.24 -21.54 14.31
C LYS A 234 65.32 -21.92 12.82
N GLY A 235 66.34 -21.61 12.02
CA GLY A 235 67.74 -21.28 12.26
C GLY A 235 68.55 -22.14 11.28
N ASP A 236 69.30 -21.47 10.40
CA ASP A 236 70.45 -21.92 9.59
C ASP A 236 70.25 -22.62 8.21
N ASN A 237 70.67 -21.84 7.20
CA ASN A 237 71.73 -22.09 6.20
C ASN A 237 71.50 -22.92 4.92
N ASP A 238 72.08 -22.33 3.85
CA ASP A 238 72.57 -22.87 2.58
C ASP A 238 71.55 -23.12 1.44
N VAL A 239 71.82 -22.91 0.14
CA VAL A 239 72.81 -22.22 -0.70
C VAL A 239 72.22 -22.29 -2.13
N GLU A 240 72.49 -21.28 -2.97
CA GLU A 240 72.54 -21.29 -4.46
C GLU A 240 71.33 -21.35 -5.43
N ALA A 241 71.51 -20.48 -6.43
CA ALA A 241 71.35 -20.67 -7.89
C ALA A 241 70.09 -20.17 -8.60
N ALA A 242 70.36 -19.21 -9.49
CA ALA A 242 69.50 -18.63 -10.51
C ALA A 242 69.29 -19.57 -11.72
N GLY A 243 68.19 -19.40 -12.46
CA GLY A 243 68.03 -20.07 -13.76
C GLY A 243 66.65 -19.99 -14.44
N ASN A 244 66.39 -18.86 -15.10
CA ASN A 244 65.82 -18.68 -16.45
C ASN A 244 64.73 -19.60 -17.10
N LEU A 245 63.85 -18.91 -17.86
CA LEU A 245 63.27 -19.24 -19.18
C LEU A 245 61.96 -20.06 -19.38
N LYS A 246 60.95 -19.30 -19.83
CA LYS A 246 59.96 -19.51 -20.91
C LYS A 246 59.95 -20.82 -21.76
N SER A 247 58.74 -21.39 -21.81
CA SER A 247 57.89 -21.72 -23.00
C SER A 247 58.00 -23.07 -23.77
N ARG A 248 56.78 -23.61 -24.06
CA ARG A 248 56.35 -24.61 -25.08
C ARG A 248 56.80 -26.07 -24.86
N SER A 249 56.08 -27.15 -25.20
CA SER A 249 54.71 -27.50 -25.65
C SER A 249 54.69 -29.02 -25.90
N LEU A 250 53.49 -29.64 -25.95
CA LEU A 250 53.16 -31.03 -26.40
C LEU A 250 53.35 -32.12 -25.33
N ALA A 251 52.54 -33.18 -25.19
CA ALA A 251 51.19 -33.59 -25.61
C ALA A 251 50.92 -34.93 -24.87
N GLU A 252 49.68 -35.43 -24.90
CA GLU A 252 49.21 -36.74 -24.37
C GLU A 252 48.97 -36.80 -22.85
N GLY A 253 47.86 -37.28 -22.30
CA GLY A 253 46.65 -37.90 -22.82
C GLY A 253 45.83 -38.42 -21.63
N LYS A 254 44.52 -38.61 -21.85
CA LYS A 254 43.52 -39.35 -21.03
C LYS A 254 42.83 -38.68 -19.81
N THR A 255 41.54 -38.39 -20.04
CA THR A 255 40.34 -38.81 -19.27
C THR A 255 40.08 -38.23 -17.87
N ASN A 256 39.17 -37.26 -17.73
CA ASN A 256 37.73 -37.50 -17.48
C ASN A 256 36.99 -36.19 -17.12
N SER A 257 35.81 -36.06 -17.70
CA SER A 257 34.93 -34.88 -17.75
C SER A 257 34.19 -34.57 -16.45
N LEU A 258 34.10 -33.26 -16.14
CA LEU A 258 33.22 -32.65 -15.13
C LEU A 258 31.73 -32.76 -15.53
N PRO A 259 30.79 -33.03 -14.60
CA PRO A 259 29.36 -32.88 -14.87
C PRO A 259 28.89 -31.43 -14.63
N LYS A 260 28.23 -30.85 -15.64
CA LYS A 260 27.36 -29.66 -15.52
C LYS A 260 25.94 -30.07 -15.13
N PRO A 261 25.15 -29.19 -14.50
CA PRO A 261 23.90 -29.54 -13.83
C PRO A 261 22.74 -29.84 -14.81
N SER A 262 21.92 -30.82 -14.46
CA SER A 262 20.71 -31.21 -15.20
C SER A 262 19.53 -30.30 -14.88
N VAL A 263 18.98 -29.68 -15.92
CA VAL A 263 17.69 -28.98 -15.94
C VAL A 263 16.61 -30.02 -16.20
N ASP A 264 15.66 -30.19 -15.28
CA ASP A 264 14.53 -31.10 -15.45
C ASP A 264 13.42 -30.44 -16.28
N ARG A 265 13.32 -30.89 -17.53
CA ARG A 265 12.38 -30.43 -18.57
C ARG A 265 11.30 -31.49 -18.75
N GLN A 266 10.45 -31.74 -17.74
CA GLN A 266 9.35 -32.69 -17.89
C GLN A 266 7.99 -32.28 -17.30
N HIS A 267 7.84 -31.12 -16.64
CA HIS A 267 6.53 -30.65 -16.16
C HIS A 267 5.76 -29.71 -17.11
N SER A 268 6.28 -29.44 -18.31
CA SER A 268 5.70 -28.43 -19.24
C SER A 268 4.75 -28.97 -20.32
N LEU A 269 4.59 -30.29 -20.49
CA LEU A 269 3.83 -30.85 -21.62
C LEU A 269 2.51 -31.55 -21.24
N GLN A 270 2.17 -31.65 -19.96
CA GLN A 270 1.05 -32.51 -19.53
C GLN A 270 -0.32 -31.86 -19.28
N LYS A 271 -0.51 -30.53 -19.36
CA LYS A 271 -1.87 -29.95 -19.20
C LYS A 271 -2.23 -28.78 -20.11
N LEU A 272 -1.49 -28.58 -21.20
CA LEU A 272 -2.01 -27.92 -22.40
C LEU A 272 -3.16 -28.73 -23.06
N THR A 273 -3.36 -29.98 -22.66
CA THR A 273 -4.41 -30.88 -23.15
C THR A 273 -5.71 -30.86 -22.33
N LYS A 274 -5.78 -30.15 -21.20
CA LYS A 274 -7.04 -30.01 -20.40
C LYS A 274 -7.86 -28.76 -20.73
N THR A 275 -7.40 -27.92 -21.65
CA THR A 275 -8.03 -26.62 -21.95
C THR A 275 -8.87 -26.62 -23.25
N LEU A 276 -9.10 -27.77 -23.89
CA LEU A 276 -9.79 -27.84 -25.20
C LEU A 276 -11.02 -28.77 -25.28
N SER A 277 -11.57 -29.27 -24.16
CA SER A 277 -12.68 -30.25 -24.22
C SER A 277 -13.91 -29.94 -23.37
N ILE A 278 -14.03 -28.75 -22.75
CA ILE A 278 -15.23 -28.40 -21.97
C ILE A 278 -15.68 -26.99 -22.37
N GLY A 279 -16.40 -26.93 -23.48
CA GLY A 279 -16.88 -25.70 -24.10
C GLY A 279 -17.65 -26.00 -25.38
N ALA A 280 -18.75 -26.74 -25.26
CA ALA A 280 -19.76 -26.92 -26.33
C ALA A 280 -21.04 -27.61 -25.85
N TYR A 281 -21.02 -28.38 -24.74
CA TYR A 281 -22.15 -29.23 -24.33
C TYR A 281 -23.09 -28.65 -23.26
N GLU A 282 -22.76 -27.53 -22.60
CA GLU A 282 -23.65 -26.92 -21.58
C GLU A 282 -24.42 -25.68 -22.05
N LEU A 283 -24.27 -25.25 -23.30
CA LEU A 283 -24.99 -24.08 -23.85
C LEU A 283 -26.20 -24.42 -24.73
N LEU A 284 -26.63 -25.68 -24.77
CA LEU A 284 -27.80 -26.13 -25.54
C LEU A 284 -28.90 -26.82 -24.72
N GLN A 285 -28.79 -26.85 -23.38
CA GLN A 285 -29.73 -27.63 -22.54
C GLN A 285 -30.63 -26.79 -21.63
N HIS A 286 -30.79 -25.49 -21.91
CA HIS A 286 -31.73 -24.63 -21.16
C HIS A 286 -32.74 -23.85 -22.03
N SER A 287 -32.93 -24.22 -23.31
CA SER A 287 -33.88 -23.56 -24.23
C SER A 287 -34.96 -24.46 -24.84
N SER A 288 -35.35 -25.58 -24.22
CA SER A 288 -36.37 -26.48 -24.81
C SER A 288 -37.31 -27.16 -23.81
N TRP A 289 -37.83 -26.42 -22.84
CA TRP A 289 -39.02 -26.84 -22.10
C TRP A 289 -40.22 -25.99 -22.51
N ALA A 290 -40.72 -26.27 -23.72
CA ALA A 290 -42.08 -26.01 -24.15
C ALA A 290 -42.48 -27.14 -25.12
N ASN A 291 -43.66 -27.72 -24.89
CA ASN A 291 -44.42 -28.67 -25.73
C ASN A 291 -43.89 -30.12 -25.67
N ASP A 292 -44.65 -31.17 -25.33
CA ASP A 292 -46.08 -31.47 -25.43
C ASP A 292 -46.50 -32.57 -24.41
N ALA A 293 -47.74 -32.54 -23.90
CA ALA A 293 -48.64 -33.72 -23.78
C ALA A 293 -49.93 -33.41 -22.97
N VAL A 294 -51.06 -33.43 -23.70
CA VAL A 294 -52.49 -33.61 -23.31
C VAL A 294 -53.20 -32.45 -22.61
#